data_AF-S4PCV3-F1
#
_entry.id   AF-S4PCV3-F1
#
_cell.length_a   1.000
_cell.length_b   1.000
_cell.length_c   1.000
_cell.angle_alpha   90.00
_cell.angle_beta   90.00
_cell.angle_gamma   90.00
#
_symmetry.space_group_name_H-M   'P 1'
#
loop_
_entity.id
_entity.type
_entity.pdbx_description
1 polymer ?
#
loop_
_entity_poly.entity_id
_entity_poly.type
_entity_poly.pdbx_seq_one_letter_code
_entity_poly.pdbx_strand_id
1 'polypeptide(L)'
;MEDTLKVISGPFCECDNFTCDMNKGQLCSGPDHGECVCGKCSCRPEYTGPACRCLKDQKPCISPENGKICGGNGKCVCGECVCDVEDDRHYSGKYCDKCPTCPGKCEDFKLCVLCEVHKRGPKYNQDAPDRECGDCALYPEVVEGKIEANETLNEHLCSFYDEEDCLYVYVYSYNESQHLHIRAQKEHECPRKVFILGIVLGVIAAIVLVGLALLMLWKMVTTIHDRREFARFEKERMMAKWDTGENPIYKQATSTFKNPTYAGK
;
A
#
# COMPACT_ATOMS: atom_id res chain seq x y z
N MET A 1 28.25 51.61 -42.35
CA MET A 1 29.57 51.25 -41.79
C MET A 1 29.75 49.78 -42.12
N GLU A 2 30.48 49.48 -43.19
CA GLU A 2 30.78 48.09 -43.58
C GLU A 2 31.77 47.51 -42.56
N ASP A 3 31.46 46.33 -42.06
CA ASP A 3 32.32 45.58 -41.14
C ASP A 3 33.51 45.03 -41.93
N THR A 4 34.67 45.68 -41.80
CA THR A 4 35.89 45.42 -42.58
C THR A 4 36.53 44.05 -42.32
N LEU A 5 36.00 43.29 -41.36
CA LEU A 5 36.49 41.95 -40.99
C LEU A 5 35.87 40.82 -41.83
N LYS A 6 34.82 41.12 -42.61
CA LYS A 6 34.13 40.14 -43.46
C LYS A 6 34.86 39.97 -44.79
N VAL A 7 35.30 38.74 -45.07
CA VAL A 7 36.05 38.40 -46.27
C VAL A 7 35.33 37.29 -47.03
N ILE A 8 35.11 37.52 -48.32
CA ILE A 8 34.69 36.50 -49.29
C ILE A 8 35.91 36.09 -50.09
N SER A 9 36.11 34.79 -50.28
CA SER A 9 37.28 34.17 -50.88
C SER A 9 36.91 32.96 -51.75
N GLY A 10 37.90 32.37 -52.40
CA GLY A 10 37.73 31.23 -53.32
C GLY A 10 37.72 31.64 -54.80
N PRO A 11 38.05 30.71 -55.72
CA PRO A 11 38.10 30.97 -57.16
C PRO A 11 36.74 31.39 -57.75
N PHE A 12 35.64 31.03 -57.09
CA PHE A 12 34.27 31.33 -57.50
C PHE A 12 33.51 32.15 -56.45
N CYS A 13 34.21 32.81 -55.52
CA CYS A 13 33.62 33.55 -54.40
C CYS A 13 32.67 32.69 -53.54
N GLU A 14 32.96 31.40 -53.43
CA GLU A 14 32.11 30.41 -52.79
C GLU A 14 32.35 30.29 -51.27
N CYS A 15 33.42 30.91 -50.76
CA CYS A 15 33.82 30.81 -49.36
C CYS A 15 33.73 32.16 -48.67
N ASP A 16 33.30 32.15 -47.41
CA ASP A 16 33.33 33.32 -46.54
C ASP A 16 33.79 32.97 -45.12
N ASN A 17 34.15 33.99 -44.34
CA ASN A 17 34.62 33.85 -42.96
C ASN A 17 33.60 34.31 -41.90
N PHE A 18 32.34 34.54 -42.27
CA PHE A 18 31.32 35.14 -41.38
C PHE A 18 30.00 34.36 -41.31
N THR A 19 29.84 33.29 -42.07
CA THR A 19 28.60 32.47 -42.14
C THR A 19 28.73 31.15 -41.37
N CYS A 20 29.68 31.06 -40.42
CA CYS A 20 29.85 29.88 -39.57
C CYS A 20 28.85 29.83 -38.40
N ASP A 21 28.73 28.65 -37.79
CA ASP A 21 27.93 28.43 -36.59
C ASP A 21 28.37 29.35 -35.44
N MET A 22 27.39 29.90 -34.74
CA MET A 22 27.59 30.82 -33.63
C MET A 22 27.24 30.16 -32.30
N ASN A 23 27.95 30.56 -31.24
CA ASN A 23 27.63 30.21 -29.88
C ASN A 23 27.73 31.45 -29.00
N LYS A 24 26.71 31.71 -28.18
CA LYS A 24 26.60 32.91 -27.32
C LYS A 24 26.93 34.23 -28.06
N GLY A 25 26.52 34.33 -29.32
CA GLY A 25 26.71 35.53 -30.14
C GLY A 25 28.11 35.69 -30.77
N GLN A 26 29.00 34.70 -30.63
CA GLN A 26 30.32 34.71 -31.26
C GLN A 26 30.45 33.59 -32.30
N LEU A 27 31.05 33.89 -33.45
CA LEU A 27 31.38 32.88 -34.47
C LEU A 27 32.37 31.87 -33.88
N CYS A 28 32.09 30.58 -34.04
CA CYS A 28 32.96 29.50 -33.58
C CYS A 28 33.35 29.58 -32.08
N SER A 29 32.46 30.13 -31.24
CA SER A 29 32.72 30.41 -29.82
C SER A 29 33.90 31.36 -29.55
N GLY A 30 34.27 32.17 -30.54
CA GLY A 30 35.36 33.15 -30.45
C GLY A 30 36.72 32.61 -30.94
N PRO A 31 37.69 33.51 -31.15
CA PRO A 31 39.01 33.17 -31.73
C PRO A 31 39.85 32.21 -30.85
N ASP A 32 39.56 32.17 -29.56
CA ASP A 32 40.19 31.29 -28.58
C ASP A 32 39.72 29.83 -28.73
N HIS A 33 38.56 29.61 -29.33
CA HIS A 33 37.93 28.30 -29.49
C HIS A 33 38.02 27.79 -30.93
N GLY A 34 37.95 28.67 -31.93
CA GLY A 34 38.04 28.29 -33.33
C GLY A 34 38.07 29.47 -34.29
N GLU A 35 38.35 29.16 -35.55
CA GLU A 35 38.36 30.12 -36.65
C GLU A 35 37.38 29.69 -37.73
N CYS A 36 36.70 30.65 -38.36
CA CYS A 36 35.76 30.36 -39.44
C CYS A 36 36.48 30.29 -40.78
N VAL A 37 36.42 29.11 -41.41
CA VAL A 37 37.07 28.83 -42.68
C VAL A 37 36.03 28.30 -43.65
N CYS A 38 35.68 29.13 -44.65
CA CYS A 38 34.72 28.79 -45.70
C CYS A 38 33.39 28.24 -45.15
N GLY A 39 32.74 29.01 -44.26
CA GLY A 39 31.45 28.64 -43.68
C GLY A 39 31.47 27.48 -42.67
N LYS A 40 32.64 26.94 -42.30
CA LYS A 40 32.78 25.93 -41.22
C LYS A 40 33.77 26.37 -40.14
N CYS A 41 33.48 26.01 -38.89
CA CYS A 41 34.40 26.27 -37.79
C CYS A 41 35.55 25.26 -37.74
N SER A 42 36.77 25.76 -37.85
CA SER A 42 38.00 25.03 -37.56
C SER A 42 38.36 25.21 -36.08
N CYS A 43 38.03 24.21 -35.26
CA CYS A 43 38.24 24.29 -33.81
C CYS A 43 39.71 24.16 -33.42
N ARG A 44 40.09 24.86 -32.35
CA ARG A 44 41.37 24.66 -31.68
C ARG A 44 41.47 23.23 -31.11
N PRO A 45 42.68 22.71 -30.84
CA PRO A 45 42.88 21.32 -30.46
C PRO A 45 42.05 20.84 -29.27
N GLU A 46 41.76 21.72 -28.31
CA GLU A 46 41.01 21.42 -27.09
C GLU A 46 39.49 21.44 -27.28
N TYR A 47 38.98 21.93 -28.41
CA TYR A 47 37.55 22.13 -28.65
C TYR A 47 37.02 21.28 -29.80
N THR A 48 35.72 21.01 -29.76
CA THR A 48 34.99 20.20 -30.74
C THR A 48 33.56 20.70 -30.93
N GLY A 49 32.87 20.14 -31.93
CA GLY A 49 31.51 20.47 -32.31
C GLY A 49 31.42 21.56 -33.39
N PRO A 50 30.22 21.75 -33.96
CA PRO A 50 30.00 22.62 -35.12
C PRO A 50 30.36 24.09 -34.87
N ALA A 51 30.15 24.58 -33.63
CA ALA A 51 30.51 25.94 -33.21
C ALA A 51 31.73 25.98 -32.26
N CYS A 52 32.54 24.90 -32.19
CA CYS A 52 33.69 24.78 -31.27
C CYS A 52 33.39 25.06 -29.79
N ARG A 53 32.17 24.74 -29.36
CA ARG A 53 31.69 25.06 -28.00
C ARG A 53 32.14 24.05 -26.95
N CYS A 54 32.46 22.83 -27.35
CA CYS A 54 32.65 21.72 -26.41
C CYS A 54 34.12 21.45 -26.17
N LEU A 55 34.53 21.39 -24.91
CA LEU A 55 35.87 20.95 -24.54
C LEU A 55 36.00 19.43 -24.82
N LYS A 56 37.15 19.00 -25.34
CA LYS A 56 37.47 17.59 -25.55
C LYS A 56 37.87 16.87 -24.27
N ASP A 57 38.33 17.61 -23.27
CA ASP A 57 38.73 17.01 -21.98
C ASP A 57 37.51 16.47 -21.23
N GLN A 58 37.58 15.21 -20.82
CA GLN A 58 36.52 14.50 -20.10
C GLN A 58 36.74 14.51 -18.58
N LYS A 59 37.86 15.05 -18.09
CA LYS A 59 38.13 15.20 -16.64
C LYS A 59 36.96 15.80 -15.83
N PRO A 60 36.21 16.82 -16.33
CA PRO A 60 35.10 17.40 -15.57
C PRO A 60 33.95 16.42 -15.29
N CYS A 61 33.88 15.31 -16.02
CA CYS A 61 32.86 14.28 -15.90
C CYS A 61 33.31 13.07 -15.05
N ILE A 62 34.56 13.03 -14.58
CA ILE A 62 35.06 11.91 -13.77
C ILE A 62 34.55 12.09 -12.34
N SER A 63 33.79 11.11 -11.84
CA SER A 63 33.30 11.13 -10.47
C SER A 63 34.47 10.98 -9.48
N PRO A 64 34.56 11.84 -8.45
CA PRO A 64 35.59 11.72 -7.42
C PRO A 64 35.37 10.49 -6.51
N GLU A 65 34.15 9.93 -6.46
CA GLU A 65 33.84 8.80 -5.58
C GLU A 65 34.32 7.47 -6.16
N ASN A 66 34.05 7.23 -7.44
CA ASN A 66 34.30 5.93 -8.09
C ASN A 66 35.35 6.00 -9.22
N GLY A 67 35.85 7.19 -9.57
CA GLY A 67 36.83 7.40 -10.63
C GLY A 67 36.33 7.10 -12.04
N LYS A 68 35.02 6.86 -12.23
CA LYS A 68 34.41 6.57 -13.53
C LYS A 68 33.84 7.84 -14.16
N ILE A 69 33.79 7.86 -15.49
CA ILE A 69 33.10 8.90 -16.25
C ILE A 69 31.61 8.77 -15.98
N CYS A 70 30.99 9.83 -15.47
CA CYS A 70 29.56 9.89 -15.15
C CYS A 70 29.08 8.69 -14.32
N GLY A 71 29.89 8.27 -13.34
CA GLY A 71 29.54 7.18 -12.44
C GLY A 71 29.45 5.80 -13.08
N GLY A 72 29.73 5.72 -14.40
CA GLY A 72 29.42 4.56 -15.23
C GLY A 72 27.96 4.47 -15.68
N ASN A 73 27.11 5.45 -15.35
CA ASN A 73 25.66 5.46 -15.62
C ASN A 73 25.25 6.65 -16.51
N GLY A 74 26.12 7.03 -17.45
CA GLY A 74 25.85 8.14 -18.35
C GLY A 74 26.98 8.43 -19.32
N LYS A 75 26.77 9.46 -20.15
CA LYS A 75 27.72 9.92 -21.16
C LYS A 75 28.18 11.34 -20.87
N CYS A 76 29.49 11.56 -20.96
CA CYS A 76 30.06 12.91 -20.85
C CYS A 76 29.87 13.65 -22.18
N VAL A 77 29.05 14.70 -22.17
CA VAL A 77 28.77 15.56 -23.31
C VAL A 77 29.22 16.98 -22.96
N CYS A 78 30.29 17.45 -23.62
CA CYS A 78 30.80 18.81 -23.48
C CYS A 78 31.18 19.23 -22.04
N GLY A 79 31.70 18.28 -21.25
CA GLY A 79 32.11 18.51 -19.86
C GLY A 79 31.00 18.34 -18.83
N GLU A 80 29.79 17.97 -19.26
CA GLU A 80 28.66 17.66 -18.38
C GLU A 80 28.19 16.22 -18.58
N CYS A 81 27.74 15.58 -17.50
CA CYS A 81 27.22 14.23 -17.56
C CYS A 81 25.74 14.24 -17.94
N VAL A 82 25.42 13.51 -19.01
CA VAL A 82 24.06 13.16 -19.40
C VAL A 82 23.79 11.76 -18.89
N CYS A 83 22.97 11.65 -17.85
CA CYS A 83 22.68 10.38 -17.18
C CYS A 83 21.76 9.50 -18.00
N ASP A 84 22.01 8.19 -17.97
CA ASP A 84 21.18 7.21 -18.65
C ASP A 84 19.84 7.05 -17.93
N VAL A 85 18.79 6.82 -18.71
CA VAL A 85 17.43 6.54 -18.23
C VAL A 85 17.03 5.20 -18.85
N GLU A 86 17.08 4.13 -18.06
CA GLU A 86 16.67 2.79 -18.47
C GLU A 86 15.39 2.41 -17.73
N ASP A 87 14.29 2.13 -18.43
CA ASP A 87 12.99 1.64 -17.95
C ASP A 87 12.53 2.16 -16.57
N ASP A 88 13.05 1.60 -15.45
CA ASP A 88 12.70 1.95 -14.06
C ASP A 88 13.83 2.64 -13.26
N ARG A 89 15.02 2.87 -13.84
CA ARG A 89 16.21 3.43 -13.20
C ARG A 89 16.52 4.83 -13.72
N HIS A 90 16.36 5.82 -12.84
CA HIS A 90 16.70 7.21 -13.14
C HIS A 90 17.96 7.63 -12.38
N TYR A 91 19.08 7.74 -13.09
CA TYR A 91 20.33 8.25 -12.52
C TYR A 91 20.35 9.78 -12.58
N SER A 92 20.83 10.40 -11.51
CA SER A 92 20.84 11.86 -11.32
C SER A 92 22.09 12.34 -10.59
N GLY A 93 22.24 13.66 -10.49
CA GLY A 93 23.42 14.30 -9.91
C GLY A 93 24.51 14.61 -10.94
N LYS A 94 25.50 15.42 -10.54
CA LYS A 94 26.56 15.95 -11.43
C LYS A 94 27.32 14.87 -12.19
N TYR A 95 27.47 13.69 -11.58
CA TYR A 95 28.19 12.57 -12.14
C TYR A 95 27.31 11.31 -12.28
N CYS A 96 25.98 11.43 -12.25
CA CYS A 96 25.06 10.28 -12.41
C CYS A 96 25.24 9.16 -11.37
N ASP A 97 25.74 9.52 -10.18
CA ASP A 97 25.95 8.58 -9.08
C ASP A 97 24.69 8.40 -8.21
N LYS A 98 23.69 9.29 -8.32
CA LYS A 98 22.46 9.22 -7.50
C LYS A 98 21.39 8.40 -8.22
N CYS A 99 20.93 7.30 -7.61
CA CYS A 99 19.87 6.47 -8.16
C CYS A 99 18.77 6.20 -7.11
N PRO A 100 17.72 7.04 -7.03
CA PRO A 100 16.61 6.85 -6.09
C PRO A 100 15.83 5.54 -6.30
N THR A 101 15.75 5.05 -7.55
CA THR A 101 14.95 3.89 -7.94
C THR A 101 15.75 2.59 -8.09
N CYS A 102 17.06 2.62 -7.87
CA CYS A 102 17.84 1.39 -7.79
C CYS A 102 17.37 0.57 -6.58
N PRO A 103 17.35 -0.78 -6.65
CA PRO A 103 17.05 -1.61 -5.49
C PRO A 103 17.97 -1.18 -4.34
N GLY A 104 17.36 -0.55 -3.34
CA GLY A 104 18.08 -0.01 -2.20
C GLY A 104 18.64 -1.12 -1.32
N LYS A 105 19.43 -0.74 -0.32
CA LYS A 105 19.87 -1.67 0.74
C LYS A 105 18.79 -1.91 1.81
N CYS A 106 17.52 -1.65 1.48
CA CYS A 106 16.40 -1.86 2.40
C CYS A 106 16.34 -3.32 2.87
N GLU A 107 16.54 -4.30 1.98
CA GLU A 107 16.54 -5.72 2.40
C GLU A 107 17.76 -6.05 3.28
N ASP A 108 18.92 -5.43 3.03
CA ASP A 108 20.13 -5.65 3.83
C ASP A 108 19.95 -5.14 5.26
N PHE A 109 19.30 -3.98 5.44
CA PHE A 109 19.12 -3.35 6.75
C PHE A 109 17.87 -3.83 7.49
N LYS A 110 16.91 -4.44 6.79
CA LYS A 110 15.62 -4.91 7.33
C LYS A 110 15.74 -5.68 8.64
N LEU A 111 16.56 -6.74 8.66
CA LEU A 111 16.70 -7.61 9.82
C LEU A 111 17.38 -6.91 11.00
N CYS A 112 18.35 -6.03 10.71
CA CYS A 112 19.07 -5.30 11.74
C CYS A 112 18.24 -4.17 12.34
N VAL A 113 17.48 -3.43 11.53
CA VAL A 113 16.58 -2.38 12.04
C VAL A 113 15.46 -3.00 12.88
N LEU A 114 14.87 -4.11 12.44
CA LEU A 114 13.84 -4.83 13.21
C LEU A 114 14.38 -5.28 14.58
N CYS A 115 15.61 -5.79 14.62
CA CYS A 115 16.24 -6.20 15.87
C CYS A 115 16.62 -4.99 16.74
N GLU A 116 17.32 -3.99 16.21
CA GLU A 116 17.85 -2.89 17.01
C GLU A 116 16.77 -2.00 17.59
N VAL A 117 15.73 -1.70 16.81
CA VAL A 117 14.68 -0.74 17.17
C VAL A 117 13.53 -1.42 17.88
N HIS A 118 13.03 -2.54 17.34
CA HIS A 118 11.85 -3.21 17.86
C HIS A 118 12.17 -4.43 18.75
N LYS A 119 13.44 -4.83 18.88
CA LYS A 119 13.88 -5.95 19.72
C LYS A 119 13.11 -7.23 19.37
N ARG A 120 12.99 -7.51 18.06
CA ARG A 120 12.21 -8.61 17.46
C ARG A 120 12.92 -9.19 16.22
N GLY A 121 12.38 -10.29 15.72
CA GLY A 121 12.82 -10.94 14.48
C GLY A 121 13.91 -12.00 14.68
N PRO A 122 14.36 -12.65 13.60
CA PRO A 122 15.23 -13.82 13.66
C PRO A 122 16.65 -13.51 14.15
N LYS A 123 17.08 -12.25 14.09
CA LYS A 123 18.37 -11.80 14.65
C LYS A 123 18.30 -11.44 16.13
N TYR A 124 17.11 -11.37 16.71
CA TYR A 124 16.93 -11.00 18.11
C TYR A 124 17.07 -12.22 19.01
N ASN A 125 18.18 -12.31 19.73
CA ASN A 125 18.42 -13.36 20.71
C ASN A 125 17.92 -12.95 22.10
N GLN A 126 16.83 -13.58 22.55
CA GLN A 126 16.23 -13.30 23.86
C GLN A 126 17.04 -13.86 25.04
N ASP A 127 17.81 -14.92 24.78
CA ASP A 127 18.61 -15.64 25.79
C ASP A 127 20.05 -15.09 25.95
N ALA A 128 20.45 -14.14 25.11
CA ALA A 128 21.76 -13.50 25.20
C ALA A 128 21.76 -12.42 26.29
N PRO A 129 22.81 -12.33 27.13
CA PRO A 129 22.87 -11.43 28.28
C PRO A 129 22.73 -9.94 27.92
N ASP A 130 23.13 -9.54 26.71
CA ASP A 130 23.05 -8.15 26.23
C ASP A 130 21.96 -7.91 25.17
N ARG A 131 21.04 -8.87 24.95
CA ARG A 131 20.01 -8.77 23.89
C ARG A 131 20.63 -8.38 22.54
N GLU A 132 21.71 -9.08 22.22
CA GLU A 132 22.58 -8.79 21.08
C GLU A 132 21.87 -9.09 19.76
N CYS A 133 21.94 -8.14 18.83
CA CYS A 133 21.43 -8.28 17.46
C CYS A 133 22.44 -8.94 16.51
N GLY A 134 23.32 -9.80 17.03
CA GLY A 134 24.40 -10.44 16.29
C GLY A 134 25.33 -9.43 15.61
N ASP A 135 25.71 -9.68 14.35
CA ASP A 135 26.64 -8.84 13.57
C ASP A 135 26.01 -7.53 13.02
N CYS A 136 25.01 -6.96 13.69
CA CYS A 136 24.39 -5.71 13.27
C CYS A 136 25.19 -4.50 13.77
N ALA A 137 26.14 -4.02 12.96
CA ALA A 137 26.85 -2.77 13.20
C ALA A 137 26.07 -1.54 12.68
N LEU A 138 24.77 -1.45 13.01
CA LEU A 138 23.92 -0.33 12.64
C LEU A 138 23.47 0.42 13.89
N TYR A 139 23.48 1.75 13.82
CA TYR A 139 23.01 2.62 14.90
C TYR A 139 21.84 3.48 14.40
N PRO A 140 20.64 2.91 14.24
CA PRO A 140 19.48 3.66 13.77
C PRO A 140 19.04 4.69 14.81
N GLU A 141 18.77 5.91 14.35
CA GLU A 141 18.15 6.97 15.13
C GLU A 141 16.65 6.69 15.26
N VAL A 142 16.16 6.60 16.49
CA VAL A 142 14.76 6.29 16.75
C VAL A 142 13.94 7.58 16.76
N VAL A 143 12.98 7.68 15.84
CA VAL A 143 12.11 8.86 15.68
C VAL A 143 10.69 8.54 16.13
N GLU A 144 10.07 9.48 16.85
CA GLU A 144 8.67 9.40 17.27
C GLU A 144 7.76 10.01 16.17
N GLY A 145 6.60 9.36 15.92
CA GLY A 145 5.66 9.80 14.89
C GLY A 145 5.85 9.13 13.53
N LYS A 146 5.18 9.64 12.48
CA LYS A 146 5.28 9.11 11.11
C LYS A 146 6.54 9.61 10.43
N ILE A 147 7.24 8.70 9.76
CA ILE A 147 8.45 9.02 8.99
C ILE A 147 8.07 9.16 7.52
N GLU A 148 8.48 10.29 6.94
CA GLU A 148 8.44 10.55 5.50
C GLU A 148 9.88 10.69 4.99
N ALA A 149 10.12 10.28 3.75
CA ALA A 149 11.42 10.46 3.10
C ALA A 149 11.60 11.92 2.69
N ASN A 150 12.71 12.51 3.12
CA ASN A 150 13.10 13.84 2.70
C ASN A 150 13.82 13.81 1.35
N GLU A 151 13.17 14.32 0.31
CA GLU A 151 13.72 14.41 -1.05
C GLU A 151 15.02 15.23 -1.13
N THR A 152 15.17 16.26 -0.28
CA THR A 152 16.38 17.11 -0.28
C THR A 152 17.62 16.38 0.24
N LEU A 153 17.41 15.40 1.12
CA LEU A 153 18.47 14.59 1.73
C LEU A 153 18.69 13.26 1.01
N ASN A 154 17.98 13.03 -0.10
CA ASN A 154 18.03 11.77 -0.86
C ASN A 154 17.80 10.55 0.05
N GLU A 155 16.83 10.67 0.96
CA GLU A 155 16.43 9.58 1.85
C GLU A 155 15.60 8.53 1.10
N HIS A 156 15.94 7.26 1.30
CA HIS A 156 15.18 6.14 0.77
C HIS A 156 14.26 5.60 1.85
N LEU A 157 12.94 5.62 1.58
CA LEU A 157 11.92 5.05 2.46
C LEU A 157 11.86 3.53 2.28
N CYS A 158 11.99 2.80 3.37
CA CYS A 158 11.84 1.35 3.44
C CYS A 158 10.65 1.02 4.36
N SER A 159 9.73 0.17 3.89
CA SER A 159 8.58 -0.28 4.66
C SER A 159 8.45 -1.80 4.60
N PHE A 160 8.27 -2.43 5.76
CA PHE A 160 8.22 -3.89 5.89
C PHE A 160 7.21 -4.31 6.94
N TYR A 161 6.76 -5.57 6.85
CA TYR A 161 5.91 -6.23 7.85
C TYR A 161 6.75 -7.21 8.66
N ASP A 162 6.47 -7.31 9.96
CA ASP A 162 7.03 -8.33 10.85
C ASP A 162 6.19 -9.62 10.86
N GLU A 163 6.56 -10.60 11.69
CA GLU A 163 5.83 -11.88 11.83
C GLU A 163 4.45 -11.71 12.49
N GLU A 164 4.16 -10.57 13.13
CA GLU A 164 2.86 -10.24 13.72
C GLU A 164 2.01 -9.34 12.79
N ASP A 165 2.37 -9.24 11.50
CA ASP A 165 1.77 -8.35 10.50
C ASP A 165 1.83 -6.85 10.89
N CYS A 166 2.78 -6.46 11.73
CA CYS A 166 3.00 -5.07 12.11
C CYS A 166 3.88 -4.35 11.09
N LEU A 167 3.40 -3.22 10.58
CA LEU A 167 4.14 -2.37 9.64
C LEU A 167 5.19 -1.56 10.41
N TYR A 168 6.45 -1.70 10.02
CA TYR A 168 7.54 -0.84 10.48
C TYR A 168 8.21 -0.14 9.30
N VAL A 169 8.54 1.12 9.53
CA VAL A 169 9.06 2.02 8.49
C VAL A 169 10.35 2.65 8.97
N TYR A 170 11.33 2.72 8.08
CA TYR A 170 12.56 3.45 8.32
C TYR A 170 13.06 4.10 7.03
N VAL A 171 13.87 5.14 7.16
CA VAL A 171 14.58 5.76 6.04
C VAL A 171 16.07 5.59 6.22
N TYR A 172 16.80 5.47 5.12
CA TYR A 172 18.26 5.58 5.15
C TYR A 172 18.76 6.60 4.13
N SER A 173 19.86 7.26 4.46
CA SER A 173 20.58 8.19 3.60
C SER A 173 22.08 8.04 3.79
N TYR A 174 22.83 8.62 2.85
CA TYR A 174 24.28 8.75 2.96
C TYR A 174 24.60 10.23 3.13
N ASN A 175 25.31 10.57 4.22
CA ASN A 175 25.83 11.92 4.42
C ASN A 175 26.93 12.25 3.39
N GLU A 176 27.36 13.52 3.33
CA GLU A 176 28.43 13.99 2.42
C GLU A 176 29.75 13.22 2.54
N SER A 177 30.00 12.57 3.70
CA SER A 177 31.17 11.72 3.95
C SER A 177 30.94 10.23 3.64
N GLN A 178 29.87 9.87 2.91
CA GLN A 178 29.41 8.49 2.67
C GLN A 178 29.10 7.68 3.94
N HIS A 179 28.90 8.33 5.08
CA HIS A 179 28.42 7.66 6.29
C HIS A 179 26.92 7.38 6.20
N LEU A 180 26.55 6.13 6.49
CA LEU A 180 25.17 5.67 6.53
C LEU A 180 24.45 6.26 7.73
N HIS A 181 23.35 6.97 7.47
CA HIS A 181 22.43 7.47 8.50
C HIS A 181 21.08 6.77 8.30
N ILE A 182 20.52 6.21 9.38
CA ILE A 182 19.23 5.50 9.36
C ILE A 182 18.34 6.15 10.42
N ARG A 183 17.12 6.52 10.02
CA ARG A 183 16.06 6.94 10.96
C ARG A 183 14.94 5.92 10.93
N ALA A 184 14.63 5.33 12.07
CA ALA A 184 13.63 4.28 12.19
C ALA A 184 12.48 4.70 13.10
N GLN A 185 11.27 4.28 12.75
CA GLN A 185 10.08 4.63 13.50
C GLN A 185 10.03 3.82 14.81
N LYS A 186 9.77 4.50 15.93
CA LYS A 186 9.69 3.84 17.24
C LYS A 186 8.50 2.89 17.36
N GLU A 187 7.32 3.36 16.98
CA GLU A 187 6.05 2.62 17.09
C GLU A 187 5.72 1.98 15.74
N HIS A 188 5.51 0.66 15.75
CA HIS A 188 5.01 -0.07 14.58
C HIS A 188 3.48 0.01 14.50
N GLU A 189 2.96 0.13 13.28
CA GLU A 189 1.52 0.14 13.03
C GLU A 189 1.02 -1.31 12.94
N CYS A 190 0.57 -1.88 14.06
CA CYS A 190 -0.02 -3.22 14.09
C CYS A 190 -1.53 -3.23 13.80
N PRO A 191 -2.04 -4.24 13.09
CA PRO A 191 -3.48 -4.48 13.04
C PRO A 191 -4.02 -4.76 14.44
N ARG A 192 -5.22 -4.24 14.75
CA ARG A 192 -5.85 -4.49 16.05
C ARG A 192 -6.18 -5.98 16.17
N LYS A 193 -5.66 -6.65 17.21
CA LYS A 193 -6.02 -8.04 17.53
C LYS A 193 -7.51 -8.09 17.91
N VAL A 194 -8.35 -8.58 17.00
CA VAL A 194 -9.79 -8.74 17.23
C VAL A 194 -10.03 -10.04 18.01
N PHE A 195 -10.70 -9.97 19.17
CA PHE A 195 -11.02 -11.16 19.97
C PHE A 195 -12.19 -11.95 19.36
N ILE A 196 -11.87 -12.74 18.32
CA ILE A 196 -12.85 -13.51 17.53
C ILE A 196 -13.72 -14.40 18.42
N LEU A 197 -13.13 -15.09 19.41
CA LEU A 197 -13.87 -15.99 20.31
C LEU A 197 -14.98 -15.26 21.07
N GLY A 198 -14.74 -14.04 21.57
CA GLY A 198 -15.74 -13.27 22.29
C GLY A 198 -16.87 -12.77 21.39
N ILE A 199 -16.55 -12.39 20.14
CA ILE A 199 -17.57 -12.04 19.15
C ILE A 199 -18.46 -13.25 18.87
N VAL A 200 -17.86 -14.42 18.63
CA VAL A 200 -18.60 -15.65 18.34
C VAL A 200 -19.51 -16.03 19.51
N LEU A 201 -18.99 -16.05 20.74
CA LEU A 201 -19.78 -16.36 21.94
C LEU A 201 -20.89 -15.33 22.18
N GLY A 202 -20.62 -14.05 21.93
CA GLY A 202 -21.62 -12.99 22.04
C GLY A 202 -22.78 -13.16 21.06
N VAL A 203 -22.49 -13.49 19.79
CA VAL A 203 -23.52 -13.74 18.77
C VAL A 203 -24.34 -14.98 19.11
N ILE A 204 -23.70 -16.07 19.53
CA ILE A 204 -24.41 -17.30 19.94
C ILE A 204 -25.37 -17.01 21.10
N ALA A 205 -24.90 -16.32 22.14
CA ALA A 205 -25.72 -15.97 23.29
C ALA A 205 -26.93 -15.11 22.88
N ALA A 206 -26.74 -14.13 22.00
CA ALA A 206 -27.82 -13.29 21.50
C ALA A 206 -28.89 -14.09 20.74
N ILE A 207 -28.47 -15.01 19.86
CA ILE A 207 -29.39 -15.86 19.09
C ILE A 207 -30.21 -16.75 20.03
N VAL A 208 -29.56 -17.37 21.03
CA VAL A 208 -30.23 -18.23 22.01
C VAL A 208 -31.25 -17.43 22.83
N LEU A 209 -30.90 -16.22 23.28
CA LEU A 209 -31.83 -15.36 24.04
C LEU A 209 -33.03 -14.94 23.20
N VAL A 210 -32.83 -14.56 21.95
CA VAL A 210 -33.93 -14.22 21.03
C VAL A 210 -34.83 -15.45 20.78
N GLY A 211 -34.24 -16.63 20.55
CA GLY A 211 -34.98 -17.87 20.38
C GLY A 211 -35.82 -18.23 21.61
N LEU A 212 -35.25 -18.13 22.81
CA LEU A 212 -35.97 -18.36 24.07
C LEU A 212 -37.10 -17.36 24.28
N ALA A 213 -36.90 -16.09 23.96
CA ALA A 213 -37.94 -15.06 24.05
C ALA A 213 -39.11 -15.36 23.10
N LEU A 214 -38.82 -15.77 21.86
CA LEU A 214 -39.85 -16.17 20.89
C LEU A 214 -40.61 -17.42 21.33
N LEU A 215 -39.90 -18.42 21.88
CA LEU A 215 -40.54 -19.62 22.44
C LEU A 215 -41.41 -19.30 23.65
N MET A 216 -40.96 -18.41 24.53
CA MET A 216 -41.73 -17.95 25.69
C MET A 216 -42.99 -17.19 25.26
N LEU A 217 -42.87 -16.29 24.29
CA LEU A 217 -44.01 -15.55 23.73
C LEU A 217 -45.00 -16.49 23.04
N TRP A 218 -44.52 -17.41 22.20
CA TRP A 218 -45.35 -18.42 21.56
C TRP A 218 -46.08 -19.26 22.59
N LYS A 219 -45.36 -19.79 23.60
CA LYS A 219 -45.95 -20.58 24.68
C LYS A 219 -46.99 -19.79 25.48
N MET A 220 -46.74 -18.51 25.74
CA MET A 220 -47.69 -17.62 26.42
C MET A 220 -48.97 -17.44 25.59
N VAL A 221 -48.85 -17.12 24.30
CA VAL A 221 -49.99 -16.94 23.40
C VAL A 221 -50.79 -18.24 23.27
N THR A 222 -50.14 -19.38 23.03
CA THR A 222 -50.83 -20.66 22.91
C THR A 222 -51.52 -21.02 24.22
N THR A 223 -50.89 -20.80 25.37
CA THR A 223 -51.50 -21.12 26.68
C THR A 223 -52.73 -20.25 26.94
N ILE A 224 -52.71 -18.97 26.54
CA ILE A 224 -53.87 -18.08 26.65
C ILE A 224 -55.00 -18.55 25.72
N HIS A 225 -54.68 -18.90 24.48
CA HIS A 225 -55.67 -19.39 23.52
C HIS A 225 -56.30 -20.70 24.01
N ASP A 226 -55.50 -21.66 24.44
CA ASP A 226 -55.93 -22.96 24.92
C ASP A 226 -56.80 -22.82 26.19
N ARG A 227 -56.44 -21.93 27.14
CA ARG A 227 -57.31 -21.62 28.30
C ARG A 227 -58.64 -20.98 27.88
N ARG A 228 -58.65 -20.12 26.86
CA ARG A 228 -59.88 -19.48 26.36
C ARG A 228 -60.80 -20.51 25.70
N GLU A 229 -60.24 -21.38 24.85
CA GLU A 229 -61.00 -22.45 24.20
C GLU A 229 -61.51 -23.47 25.22
N PHE A 230 -60.69 -23.85 26.20
CA PHE A 230 -61.13 -24.75 27.28
C PHE A 230 -62.31 -24.15 28.09
N ALA A 231 -62.25 -22.87 28.45
CA ALA A 231 -63.34 -22.18 29.15
C ALA A 231 -64.61 -22.07 28.29
N ARG A 232 -64.48 -21.94 26.96
CA ARG A 232 -65.60 -21.97 26.02
C ARG A 232 -66.23 -23.35 25.97
N PHE A 233 -65.41 -24.39 25.84
CA PHE A 233 -65.84 -25.78 25.80
C PHE A 233 -66.59 -26.19 27.08
N GLU A 234 -66.10 -25.82 28.27
CA GLU A 234 -66.80 -26.12 29.52
C GLU A 234 -68.18 -25.45 29.60
N LYS A 235 -68.30 -24.20 29.11
CA LYS A 235 -69.59 -23.50 29.03
C LYS A 235 -70.56 -24.20 28.09
N GLU A 236 -70.11 -24.58 26.89
CA GLU A 236 -70.92 -25.35 25.93
C GLU A 236 -71.36 -26.70 26.51
N ARG A 237 -70.46 -27.41 27.19
CA ARG A 237 -70.77 -28.69 27.85
C ARG A 237 -71.81 -28.54 28.97
N MET A 238 -71.77 -27.46 29.77
CA MET A 238 -72.77 -27.20 30.81
C MET A 238 -74.15 -26.81 30.23
N MET A 239 -74.16 -26.18 29.05
CA MET A 239 -75.40 -25.77 28.37
C MET A 239 -75.99 -26.86 27.47
N ALA A 240 -75.23 -27.92 27.19
CA ALA A 240 -75.70 -29.09 26.45
C ALA A 240 -76.76 -29.84 27.27
N LYS A 241 -78.03 -29.49 27.04
CA LYS A 241 -79.16 -30.34 27.40
C LYS A 241 -79.15 -31.55 26.47
N TRP A 242 -78.85 -32.72 27.02
CA TRP A 242 -79.15 -33.98 26.37
C TRP A 242 -80.67 -34.15 26.35
N ASP A 243 -81.26 -34.21 25.18
CA ASP A 243 -82.70 -34.46 25.03
C ASP A 243 -82.96 -35.92 25.44
N THR A 244 -83.42 -36.13 26.66
CA THR A 244 -83.85 -37.44 27.18
C THR A 244 -85.30 -37.75 26.78
N GLY A 245 -85.73 -37.30 25.61
CA GLY A 245 -86.99 -37.71 25.02
C GLY A 245 -86.88 -39.14 24.51
N GLU A 246 -87.67 -40.06 25.04
CA GLU A 246 -87.82 -41.40 24.46
C GLU A 246 -88.20 -41.26 22.97
N ASN A 247 -87.55 -42.05 22.10
CA ASN A 247 -87.75 -41.99 20.66
C ASN A 247 -89.24 -42.14 20.31
N PRO A 248 -89.89 -41.17 19.64
CA PRO A 248 -91.33 -41.21 19.33
C PRO A 248 -91.74 -42.35 18.37
N ILE A 249 -90.79 -43.07 17.78
CA ILE A 249 -91.03 -44.27 16.95
C ILE A 249 -91.05 -45.56 17.81
N TYR A 250 -90.60 -45.50 19.07
CA TYR A 250 -90.54 -46.67 19.93
C TYR A 250 -91.96 -47.14 20.33
N LYS A 251 -92.31 -48.38 19.96
CA LYS A 251 -93.54 -49.05 20.37
C LYS A 251 -93.20 -50.22 21.29
N GLN A 252 -93.77 -50.23 22.50
CA GLN A 252 -93.58 -51.30 23.46
C GLN A 252 -94.22 -52.61 22.94
N ALA A 253 -93.49 -53.73 22.98
CA ALA A 253 -93.90 -54.99 22.37
C ALA A 253 -94.95 -55.80 23.16
N THR A 254 -95.53 -55.23 24.22
CA THR A 254 -96.41 -55.95 25.14
C THR A 254 -97.85 -55.45 25.00
N SER A 255 -98.73 -56.24 24.40
CA SER A 255 -100.17 -55.94 24.31
C SER A 255 -100.93 -56.64 25.44
N THR A 256 -101.46 -55.87 26.40
CA THR A 256 -102.28 -56.40 27.49
C THR A 256 -103.74 -56.51 27.05
N PHE A 257 -104.25 -57.73 26.89
CA PHE A 257 -105.67 -57.97 26.56
C PHE A 257 -106.45 -58.32 27.84
N LYS A 258 -107.51 -57.58 28.16
CA LYS A 258 -108.40 -57.89 29.29
C LYS A 258 -109.39 -58.97 28.88
N ASN A 259 -109.38 -60.11 29.57
CA ASN A 259 -110.33 -61.20 29.34
C ASN A 259 -111.70 -60.88 30.00
N PRO A 260 -112.78 -60.69 29.22
CA PRO A 260 -114.09 -60.32 29.75
C PRO A 260 -114.84 -61.44 30.48
N THR A 261 -114.30 -62.66 30.56
CA THR A 261 -114.97 -63.80 31.23
C THR A 261 -114.52 -64.08 32.67
N TYR A 262 -113.52 -63.36 33.19
CA TYR A 262 -113.06 -63.50 34.57
C TYR A 262 -113.49 -62.28 35.43
N ALA A 263 -114.79 -62.21 35.74
CA ALA A 263 -115.28 -61.50 36.92
C ALA A 263 -115.65 -62.56 37.98
N GLY A 264 -114.62 -63.17 38.57
CA GLY A 264 -114.78 -64.19 39.60
C GLY A 264 -114.65 -63.58 41.00
N LYS A 265 -115.79 -63.45 41.68
CA LYS A 265 -116.07 -63.21 43.12
C LYS A 265 -115.16 -62.27 43.91
#